data_AF-V8N6E2-F1
#
_entry.id   AF-V8N6E2-F1
#
_cell.length_a   1.000
_cell.length_b   1.000
_cell.length_c   1.000
_cell.angle_alpha   90.00
_cell.angle_beta   90.00
_cell.angle_gamma   90.00
#
_symmetry.space_group_name_H-M   'P 1'
#
loop_
_entity.id
_entity.type
_entity.pdbx_description
1 polymer ?
#
loop_
_entity_poly.entity_id
_entity_poly.type
_entity_poly.pdbx_seq_one_letter_code
_entity_poly.pdbx_strand_id
1 'polypeptide(L)'
;MENKIQFSLKMDCCSIRNVNSSPKLFGSLPRYDFIEIRDGDNENADLLGKHCGNIAPPTITSSGPSVYIKFTSDYARQGAGFSLRYEIYK
;
A
#
# COMPACT_ATOMS: atom_id res chain seq x y z
N MET A 1 -18.32 -1.47 21.99
CA MET A 1 -17.39 -2.19 21.10
C MET A 1 -17.37 -1.41 19.81
N GLU A 2 -16.27 -0.72 19.51
CA GLU A 2 -16.15 -0.03 18.23
C GLU A 2 -15.96 -1.07 17.12
N ASN A 3 -16.76 -0.96 16.07
CA ASN A 3 -16.60 -1.79 14.88
C ASN A 3 -15.21 -1.49 14.31
N LYS A 4 -14.34 -2.49 14.20
CA LYS A 4 -13.05 -2.34 13.55
C LYS A 4 -13.19 -2.67 12.07
N ILE A 5 -12.21 -2.26 11.26
CA ILE A 5 -12.14 -2.58 9.85
C ILE A 5 -10.87 -3.40 9.64
N GLN A 6 -11.02 -4.59 9.07
CA GLN A 6 -9.92 -5.41 8.63
C GLN A 6 -9.82 -5.34 7.10
N PHE A 7 -8.62 -5.20 6.58
CA PHE A 7 -8.40 -5.13 5.14
C PHE A 7 -7.17 -5.92 4.69
N SER A 8 -7.30 -6.46 3.48
CA SER A 8 -6.24 -7.14 2.74
C SER A 8 -5.96 -6.36 1.47
N LEU A 9 -4.69 -6.07 1.22
CA LEU A 9 -4.25 -5.27 0.10
C LEU A 9 -3.40 -6.14 -0.84
N LYS A 10 -3.64 -6.00 -2.13
CA LYS A 10 -2.78 -6.49 -3.21
C LYS A 10 -2.30 -5.29 -4.00
N MET A 11 -0.99 -5.09 -4.04
CA MET A 11 -0.38 -4.15 -4.98
C MET A 11 0.33 -4.93 -6.08
N ASP A 12 0.19 -4.41 -7.29
CA ASP A 12 0.95 -4.82 -8.45
C ASP A 12 1.66 -3.56 -8.98
N CYS A 13 2.75 -3.20 -8.30
CA CYS A 13 3.62 -2.10 -8.71
C CYS A 13 4.45 -2.50 -9.94
N CYS A 14 4.94 -1.52 -10.70
CA CYS A 14 5.63 -1.78 -11.96
C CYS A 14 6.71 -2.87 -11.86
N SER A 15 6.63 -3.81 -12.81
CA SER A 15 7.53 -4.95 -12.95
C SER A 15 8.99 -4.53 -12.87
N ILE A 16 9.72 -5.24 -12.00
CA ILE A 16 11.18 -5.28 -11.96
C ILE A 16 11.65 -5.54 -13.40
N ARG A 17 12.39 -4.61 -14.02
CA ARG A 17 12.98 -4.89 -15.33
C ARG A 17 13.99 -6.04 -15.18
N ASN A 18 13.88 -6.99 -16.10
CA ASN A 18 14.88 -8.02 -16.34
C ASN A 18 16.20 -7.32 -16.72
N VAL A 19 17.19 -7.37 -15.82
CA VAL A 19 18.49 -6.72 -15.98
C VAL A 19 19.44 -7.62 -16.76
N ASN A 20 19.37 -7.55 -18.09
CA ASN A 20 20.59 -7.69 -18.90
C ASN A 20 21.44 -6.40 -18.86
N SER A 21 21.17 -5.51 -17.90
CA SER A 21 21.94 -4.31 -17.58
C SER A 21 22.39 -4.37 -16.12
N SER A 22 23.61 -4.88 -15.93
CA SER A 22 24.53 -4.75 -14.78
C SER A 22 23.98 -4.87 -13.32
N PRO A 23 24.62 -5.70 -12.47
CA PRO A 23 24.09 -6.06 -11.16
C PRO A 23 24.53 -5.07 -10.07
N LYS A 24 24.05 -3.81 -10.06
CA LYS A 24 24.27 -2.91 -8.89
C LYS A 24 23.09 -1.95 -8.67
N LEU A 25 22.58 -1.94 -7.42
CA LEU A 25 21.56 -1.06 -6.81
C LEU A 25 20.07 -1.48 -6.91
N PHE A 26 19.73 -2.69 -6.48
CA PHE A 26 18.34 -3.11 -6.22
C PHE A 26 17.81 -2.71 -4.83
N GLY A 27 18.06 -1.47 -4.39
CA GLY A 27 17.62 -1.03 -3.06
C GLY A 27 17.41 0.47 -2.83
N SER A 28 17.54 1.33 -3.85
CA SER A 28 17.64 2.78 -3.60
C SER A 28 17.02 3.71 -4.65
N LEU A 29 16.03 3.25 -5.44
CA LEU A 29 15.18 4.20 -6.17
C LEU A 29 13.95 4.48 -5.31
N PRO A 30 13.58 5.76 -5.06
CA PRO A 30 12.33 6.07 -4.38
C PRO A 30 11.20 5.37 -5.14
N ARG A 31 10.40 4.57 -4.42
CA ARG A 31 9.17 4.02 -5.01
C ARG A 31 8.19 5.19 -5.05
N TYR A 32 8.04 5.79 -6.23
CA TYR A 32 7.16 6.94 -6.43
C TYR A 32 5.68 6.54 -6.37
N ASP A 33 5.37 5.29 -6.76
CA ASP A 33 4.07 4.68 -6.60
C ASP A 33 3.95 3.95 -5.25
N PHE A 34 3.00 4.38 -4.41
CA PHE A 34 2.72 3.74 -3.13
C PHE A 34 1.28 3.97 -2.68
N ILE A 35 0.84 3.12 -1.75
CA ILE A 35 -0.41 3.30 -1.02
C ILE A 35 -0.11 3.50 0.46
N GLU A 36 -0.74 4.50 1.06
CA GLU A 36 -0.71 4.81 2.47
C GLU A 36 -2.06 4.45 3.09
N ILE A 37 -2.01 3.83 4.26
CA ILE A 37 -3.20 3.46 5.02
C ILE A 37 -3.06 3.99 6.44
N ARG A 38 -4.09 4.70 6.91
CA ARG A 38 -4.09 5.42 8.19
C ARG A 38 -5.31 5.07 9.05
N ASP A 39 -5.13 5.07 10.36
CA ASP A 39 -6.11 4.70 11.37
C ASP A 39 -6.98 5.90 11.78
N GLY A 40 -8.05 6.14 11.03
CA GLY A 40 -8.90 7.31 11.17
C GLY A 40 -9.54 7.71 9.85
N ASP A 41 -10.13 8.90 9.79
CA ASP A 41 -10.95 9.35 8.65
C ASP A 41 -10.25 10.37 7.74
N ASN A 42 -9.01 10.77 8.05
CA ASN A 42 -8.30 11.83 7.33
C ASN A 42 -6.78 11.59 7.23
N GLU A 43 -6.10 12.46 6.48
CA GLU A 43 -4.66 12.33 6.19
C GLU A 43 -3.73 12.56 7.40
N ASN A 44 -4.23 13.18 8.48
CA ASN A 44 -3.47 13.41 9.71
C ASN A 44 -3.57 12.22 10.69
N ALA A 45 -4.40 11.22 10.40
CA ALA A 45 -4.55 10.03 11.20
C ALA A 45 -3.26 9.18 11.24
N ASP A 46 -3.14 8.32 12.26
CA ASP A 46 -1.93 7.53 12.50
C ASP A 46 -1.63 6.57 11.34
N LEU A 47 -0.37 6.47 10.94
CA LEU A 47 0.02 5.63 9.80
C LEU A 47 0.05 4.15 10.21
N LEU A 48 -0.84 3.34 9.64
CA LEU A 48 -0.86 1.88 9.80
C LEU A 48 0.16 1.21 8.88
N GLY A 49 0.36 1.76 7.68
CA GLY A 49 1.30 1.20 6.73
C GLY A 49 1.44 2.01 5.45
N LYS A 50 2.63 1.91 4.86
CA LYS A 50 2.97 2.44 3.53
C LYS A 50 3.52 1.30 2.70
N HIS A 51 2.86 0.99 1.59
CA HIS A 51 3.15 -0.21 0.81
C HIS A 51 3.50 0.14 -0.63
N CYS A 52 4.45 -0.60 -1.18
CA CYS A 52 4.83 -0.56 -2.57
C CYS A 52 5.35 -1.92 -3.05
N GLY A 53 5.30 -2.21 -4.35
CA GLY A 53 5.78 -3.48 -4.91
C GLY A 53 4.70 -4.54 -5.09
N ASN A 54 5.14 -5.79 -5.28
CA ASN A 54 4.27 -6.94 -5.54
C ASN A 54 4.13 -7.87 -4.31
N ILE A 55 4.61 -7.41 -3.16
CA ILE A 55 4.51 -8.14 -1.89
C ILE A 55 3.20 -7.70 -1.25
N ALA A 56 2.27 -8.65 -1.09
CA ALA A 56 1.06 -8.41 -0.33
C ALA A 56 1.46 -8.09 1.12
N PRO A 57 1.03 -6.95 1.69
CA PRO A 57 1.22 -6.68 3.10
C PRO A 57 0.44 -7.69 3.96
N PRO A 58 0.84 -7.84 5.24
CA PRO A 58 0.02 -8.56 6.20
C PRO A 58 -1.36 -7.91 6.30
N THR A 59 -2.33 -8.67 6.80
CA THR A 59 -3.65 -8.16 7.14
C THR A 59 -3.51 -6.98 8.12
N ILE A 60 -4.20 -5.89 7.85
CA ILE A 60 -4.19 -4.69 8.68
C ILE A 60 -5.59 -4.52 9.28
N THR A 61 -5.62 -4.18 10.57
CA THR A 61 -6.84 -3.96 11.33
C THR A 61 -6.78 -2.59 11.98
N SER A 62 -7.82 -1.78 11.81
CA SER A 62 -7.94 -0.46 12.43
C SER A 62 -8.19 -0.57 13.94
N SER A 63 -7.93 0.53 14.66
CA SER A 63 -8.36 0.64 16.06
C SER A 63 -9.85 0.94 16.20
N GLY A 64 -10.42 1.68 15.23
CA GLY A 64 -11.82 2.12 15.23
C GLY A 64 -12.57 1.91 13.90
N PRO A 65 -13.70 2.61 13.68
CA PRO A 65 -14.61 2.37 12.55
C PRO A 65 -14.24 3.11 11.27
N SER A 66 -13.03 3.66 11.17
CA SER A 66 -12.62 4.49 10.03
C SER A 66 -11.18 4.24 9.65
N VAL A 67 -10.93 4.24 8.35
CA VAL A 67 -9.61 4.07 7.74
C VAL A 67 -9.49 5.05 6.58
N TYR A 68 -8.37 5.75 6.50
CA TYR A 68 -8.03 6.64 5.39
C TYR A 68 -7.01 5.97 4.49
N ILE A 69 -7.31 5.93 3.18
CA ILE A 69 -6.46 5.28 2.18
C ILE A 69 -6.09 6.31 1.11
N LYS A 70 -4.78 6.45 0.85
CA LYS A 70 -4.25 7.36 -0.17
C LYS A 70 -3.32 6.61 -1.10
N PHE A 71 -3.66 6.62 -2.39
CA PHE A 71 -2.76 6.16 -3.44
C PHE A 71 -2.04 7.36 -4.06
N THR A 72 -0.71 7.27 -4.16
CA THR A 72 0.15 8.26 -4.80
C THR A 72 0.89 7.59 -5.95
N SER A 73 0.95 8.25 -7.11
CA SER A 73 1.64 7.78 -8.30
C SER A 73 2.31 8.92 -9.04
N ASP A 74 3.33 8.61 -9.86
CA ASP A 74 3.99 9.57 -10.75
C ASP A 74 3.67 9.32 -12.24
N TYR A 75 4.37 10.02 -13.14
CA TYR A 75 4.13 9.94 -14.57
C TYR A 75 4.81 8.73 -15.26
N ALA A 76 5.63 7.95 -14.56
CA ALA A 76 6.52 6.98 -15.20
C ALA A 76 6.46 5.60 -14.55
N ARG A 77 6.48 4.55 -15.39
CA ARG A 77 6.56 3.15 -14.94
C ARG A 77 5.39 2.78 -14.03
N GLN A 78 4.21 2.76 -14.60
CA GLN A 78 2.98 2.32 -13.95
C GLN A 78 2.93 0.79 -13.87
N GLY A 79 2.37 0.28 -12.78
CA GLY A 79 2.02 -1.13 -12.62
C GLY A 79 0.55 -1.42 -12.96
N ALA A 80 0.05 -2.61 -12.61
CA ALA A 80 -1.37 -2.93 -12.74
C ALA A 80 -2.24 -2.25 -11.68
N GLY A 81 -1.62 -1.63 -10.67
CA GLY A 81 -2.29 -0.81 -9.66
C GLY A 81 -2.45 -1.55 -8.33
N PHE A 82 -3.61 -1.41 -7.69
CA PHE A 82 -3.91 -2.09 -6.44
C PHE A 82 -5.35 -2.59 -6.40
N SER A 83 -5.58 -3.61 -5.58
CA SER A 83 -6.89 -4.12 -5.20
C SER A 83 -6.92 -4.30 -3.70
N LEU A 84 -8.03 -3.92 -3.08
CA LEU A 84 -8.23 -4.12 -1.65
C LEU A 84 -9.58 -4.77 -1.38
N ARG A 85 -9.61 -5.58 -0.33
CA ARG A 85 -10.84 -6.11 0.27
C ARG A 85 -10.89 -5.61 1.71
N TYR A 86 -12.05 -5.10 2.12
CA TYR A 86 -12.30 -4.68 3.50
C TYR A 86 -13.55 -5.37 4.04
N GLU A 87 -13.59 -5.55 5.36
CA GLU A 87 -14.73 -6.08 6.09
C GLU A 87 -14.78 -5.49 7.50
N ILE A 88 -15.98 -5.47 8.08
CA ILE A 88 -16.16 -5.10 9.48
C ILE A 88 -15.62 -6.26 10.33
N TYR A 89 -14.60 -5.97 11.12
CA TYR A 89 -14.03 -6.87 12.11
C TYR A 89 -14.79 -6.71 13.42
N LYS A 90 -15.43 -7.81 13.85
CA LYS A 90 -16.25 -7.88 15.07
C LYS A 90 -15.44 -8.46 16.23
#